data_AF-A0A9D5MU23-F1
#
_entry.id   AF-A0A9D5MU23-F1
#
_cell.length_a   1.000
_cell.length_b   1.000
_cell.length_c   1.000
_cell.angle_alpha   90.00
_cell.angle_beta   90.00
_cell.angle_gamma   90.00
#
_symmetry.space_group_name_H-M   'P 1'
#
loop_
_entity.id
_entity.type
_entity.pdbx_description
1 polymer ?
#
loop_
_entity_poly.entity_id
_entity_poly.type
_entity_poly.pdbx_seq_one_letter_code
_entity_poly.pdbx_strand_id
1 'polypeptide(L)'
;MLRVALISKWHVHAQGYAELLSTFPDAQITCVWDEEPNRGKEWAKSLKVDFEEDLDKILSREDVDGILVCSPTSMHAEIMKKAAKAGKHIFTEKAMALTKKECEEITEEIKKAGVKFAISFPARTTPVNLYVKSVIDAGLVGKVNLLRIRNGHDGALHNWLPEYWYDESKAGGGAMMDLGCHPMYLSSWILGKPVRISSMFSYFTDRAVEDNSVCTIEFENKAVAIIETSLVTYKTPSMVEVYGTDGTLVICDDNIRLTSNQMGEEFKGWLTPDKLPEALPHALRQWVDGVLYDKPIVFDAEAGTKLTELLEAAYISHKERREVFF
;
A
#
# COMPACT_ATOMS: atom_id res chain seq x y z
N MET A 1 15.96 -10.77 19.44
CA MET A 1 15.33 -9.44 19.23
C MET A 1 15.86 -8.90 17.91
N LEU A 2 14.97 -8.43 17.04
CA LEU A 2 15.31 -7.85 15.74
C LEU A 2 15.73 -6.38 15.92
N ARG A 3 16.89 -5.99 15.38
CA ARG A 3 17.43 -4.62 15.47
C ARG A 3 17.20 -3.89 14.16
N VAL A 4 16.47 -2.78 14.20
CA VAL A 4 15.96 -2.12 13.00
C VAL A 4 16.48 -0.70 12.89
N ALA A 5 17.04 -0.36 11.73
CA ALA A 5 17.30 1.04 11.36
C ALA A 5 16.08 1.63 10.64
N LEU A 6 15.69 2.85 11.01
CA LEU A 6 14.64 3.58 10.32
C LEU A 6 15.25 4.44 9.22
N ILE A 7 14.74 4.29 8.00
CA ILE A 7 15.28 4.93 6.80
C ILE A 7 14.26 5.96 6.33
N SER A 8 14.53 7.20 6.73
CA SER A 8 13.81 8.44 6.46
C SER A 8 12.47 8.60 7.16
N LYS A 9 12.19 9.83 7.62
CA LYS A 9 10.89 10.29 8.12
C LYS A 9 10.08 11.01 7.04
N TRP A 10 10.38 10.81 5.76
CA TRP A 10 9.73 11.50 4.65
C TRP A 10 8.23 11.17 4.54
N HIS A 11 7.86 9.90 4.70
CA HIS A 11 6.45 9.50 4.64
C HIS A 11 5.71 9.77 5.95
N VAL A 12 4.45 10.19 5.88
CA VAL A 12 3.57 10.46 7.04
C VAL A 12 3.34 9.24 7.95
N HIS A 13 3.63 8.02 7.47
CA HIS A 13 3.45 6.77 8.21
C HIS A 13 4.70 6.39 9.02
N ALA A 14 5.85 7.02 8.76
CA ALA A 14 7.12 6.68 9.40
C ALA A 14 7.03 6.73 10.93
N GLN A 15 6.36 7.76 11.47
CA GLN A 15 6.13 7.91 12.90
C GLN A 15 5.28 6.75 13.48
N GLY A 16 4.17 6.41 12.81
CA GLY A 16 3.30 5.31 13.25
C GLY A 16 4.00 3.96 13.20
N TYR A 17 4.91 3.74 12.24
CA TYR A 17 5.73 2.53 12.22
C TYR A 17 6.74 2.46 13.35
N ALA A 18 7.42 3.56 13.67
CA ALA A 18 8.33 3.61 14.81
C ALA A 18 7.59 3.33 16.13
N GLU A 19 6.40 3.90 16.30
CA GLU A 19 5.54 3.67 17.47
C GLU A 19 5.10 2.21 17.56
N LEU A 20 4.58 1.64 16.46
CA LEU A 20 4.17 0.24 16.41
C LEU A 20 5.33 -0.70 16.69
N LEU A 21 6.50 -0.49 16.08
CA LEU A 21 7.68 -1.32 16.28
C LEU A 21 8.14 -1.29 17.74
N SER A 22 8.05 -0.13 18.39
CA SER A 22 8.41 0.05 19.81
C SER A 22 7.48 -0.71 20.77
N THR A 23 6.28 -1.11 20.31
CA THR A 23 5.39 -1.98 21.11
C THR A 23 5.78 -3.45 21.05
N PHE A 24 6.67 -3.85 20.14
CA PHE A 24 7.07 -5.24 19.97
C PHE A 24 8.17 -5.60 20.97
N PRO A 25 7.94 -6.56 21.89
CA PRO A 25 8.94 -6.91 22.91
C PRO A 25 10.19 -7.59 22.31
N ASP A 26 10.10 -8.02 21.06
CA ASP A 26 11.13 -8.75 20.32
C ASP A 26 11.73 -7.95 19.16
N ALA A 27 11.48 -6.63 19.07
CA ALA A 27 12.15 -5.72 18.15
C ALA A 27 12.63 -4.45 18.86
N GLN A 28 13.68 -3.81 18.32
CA GLN A 28 14.14 -2.50 18.79
C GLN A 28 14.63 -1.63 17.63
N ILE A 29 14.46 -0.32 17.77
CA ILE A 29 15.04 0.67 16.86
C ILE A 29 16.47 0.98 17.32
N THR A 30 17.44 0.94 16.42
CA THR A 30 18.86 1.18 16.77
C THR A 30 19.41 2.49 16.26
N CYS A 31 18.99 2.91 15.06
CA CYS A 31 19.42 4.17 14.47
C CYS A 31 18.43 4.70 13.42
N VAL A 32 18.65 5.95 13.02
CA VAL A 32 17.92 6.64 11.97
C VAL A 32 18.90 7.13 10.91
N TRP A 33 18.55 6.94 9.65
CA TRP A 33 19.08 7.70 8.53
C TRP A 33 17.95 8.53 7.91
N ASP A 34 18.28 9.66 7.30
CA ASP A 34 17.32 10.48 6.58
C ASP A 34 18.05 11.26 5.48
N GLU A 35 17.44 11.39 4.29
CA GLU A 35 18.01 12.17 3.19
C GLU A 35 18.05 13.67 3.48
N GLU A 36 17.26 14.14 4.47
CA GLU A 36 17.35 15.46 5.06
C GLU A 36 17.92 15.35 6.49
N PRO A 37 19.20 15.72 6.69
CA PRO A 37 19.87 15.47 7.97
C PRO A 37 19.24 16.13 9.19
N ASN A 38 18.57 17.28 9.05
CA ASN A 38 17.95 17.96 10.20
C ASN A 38 16.71 17.19 10.68
N ARG A 39 15.83 16.78 9.78
CA ARG A 39 14.67 15.92 10.05
C ARG A 39 15.11 14.61 10.69
N GLY A 40 16.16 13.99 10.15
CA GLY A 40 16.74 12.77 10.70
C GLY A 40 17.25 12.94 12.14
N LYS A 41 18.03 14.01 12.40
CA LYS A 41 18.56 14.31 13.75
C LYS A 41 17.45 14.57 14.76
N GLU A 42 16.42 15.32 14.39
CA GLU A 42 15.27 15.58 15.26
C GLU A 42 14.51 14.28 15.58
N TRP A 43 14.31 13.43 14.59
CA TRP A 43 13.61 12.16 14.78
C TRP A 43 14.41 11.19 15.65
N ALA A 44 15.70 11.01 15.36
CA ALA A 44 16.61 10.18 16.16
C ALA A 44 16.63 10.64 17.63
N LYS A 45 16.71 11.96 17.87
CA LYS A 45 16.63 12.55 19.22
C LYS A 45 15.32 12.21 19.93
N SER A 46 14.18 12.29 19.22
CA SER A 46 12.87 11.96 19.79
C SER A 46 12.75 10.48 20.18
N LEU A 47 13.42 9.60 19.43
CA LEU A 47 13.47 8.15 19.66
C LEU A 47 14.61 7.74 20.62
N LYS A 48 15.52 8.65 20.95
CA LYS A 48 16.73 8.43 21.76
C LYS A 48 17.65 7.35 21.17
N VAL A 49 17.83 7.39 19.85
CA VAL A 49 18.72 6.50 19.09
C VAL A 49 19.74 7.30 18.29
N ASP A 50 20.73 6.60 17.71
CA ASP A 50 21.75 7.25 16.90
C ASP A 50 21.17 7.82 15.60
N PHE A 51 21.69 8.96 15.18
CA PHE A 51 21.56 9.43 13.81
C PHE A 51 22.87 9.16 13.06
N GLU A 52 22.79 8.59 11.86
CA GLU A 52 23.92 8.43 10.94
C GLU A 52 23.50 8.96 9.56
N GLU A 53 24.32 9.83 8.99
CA GLU A 53 24.03 10.51 7.71
C GLU A 53 24.40 9.65 6.50
N ASP A 54 25.33 8.70 6.68
CA ASP A 54 25.79 7.81 5.64
C ASP A 54 25.04 6.47 5.70
N LEU A 55 24.19 6.23 4.69
CA LEU A 55 23.42 5.00 4.59
C LEU A 55 24.34 3.76 4.58
N ASP A 56 25.49 3.81 3.90
CA ASP A 56 26.38 2.65 3.79
C ASP A 56 27.04 2.33 5.16
N LYS A 57 27.23 3.33 6.03
CA LYS A 57 27.64 3.10 7.42
C LYS A 57 26.54 2.41 8.21
N ILE A 58 25.28 2.80 8.07
CA ILE A 58 24.17 2.06 8.70
C ILE A 58 24.13 0.61 8.19
N LEU A 59 24.26 0.40 6.89
CA LEU A 59 24.18 -0.94 6.31
C LEU A 59 25.38 -1.83 6.68
N SER A 60 26.50 -1.26 7.11
CA SER A 60 27.65 -2.01 7.62
C SER A 60 27.62 -2.27 9.14
N ARG A 61 26.68 -1.68 9.87
CA ARG A 61 26.54 -1.89 11.33
C ARG A 61 26.19 -3.34 11.66
N GLU A 62 26.90 -3.90 12.63
CA GLU A 62 26.61 -5.22 13.22
C GLU A 62 25.39 -5.20 14.13
N ASP A 63 24.95 -4.02 14.58
CA ASP A 63 23.75 -3.80 15.39
C ASP A 63 22.49 -3.42 14.59
N VAL A 64 22.49 -3.68 13.29
CA VAL A 64 21.34 -3.52 12.40
C VAL A 64 21.09 -4.85 11.68
N ASP A 65 19.93 -5.47 11.92
CA ASP A 65 19.49 -6.72 11.27
C ASP A 65 18.60 -6.44 10.06
N GLY A 66 17.86 -5.33 10.08
CA GLY A 66 16.96 -4.93 9.01
C GLY A 66 16.70 -3.44 8.97
N ILE A 67 16.06 -3.00 7.88
CA ILE A 67 15.71 -1.60 7.65
C ILE A 67 14.20 -1.44 7.44
N LEU A 68 13.68 -0.30 7.87
CA LEU A 68 12.32 0.14 7.65
C LEU A 68 12.34 1.38 6.74
N VAL A 69 11.90 1.23 5.49
CA VAL A 69 12.00 2.25 4.44
C VAL A 69 10.74 3.10 4.35
N CYS A 70 10.89 4.40 4.56
CA CYS A 70 9.85 5.44 4.44
C CYS A 70 10.38 6.70 3.75
N SER A 71 11.43 6.56 2.93
CA SER A 71 12.03 7.61 2.12
C SER A 71 11.13 8.02 0.95
N PRO A 72 11.49 9.02 0.12
CA PRO A 72 10.81 9.23 -1.15
C PRO A 72 10.77 7.95 -1.98
N THR A 73 9.67 7.69 -2.68
CA THR A 73 9.49 6.50 -3.52
C THR A 73 10.59 6.37 -4.57
N SER A 74 11.08 7.49 -5.10
CA SER A 74 12.18 7.51 -6.07
C SER A 74 13.52 6.98 -5.54
N MET A 75 13.70 6.92 -4.22
CA MET A 75 14.92 6.41 -3.58
C MET A 75 14.82 4.94 -3.16
N HIS A 76 13.62 4.38 -3.13
CA HIS A 76 13.35 3.03 -2.63
C HIS A 76 14.23 1.97 -3.30
N ALA A 77 14.34 2.01 -4.63
CA ALA A 77 15.06 1.00 -5.39
C ALA A 77 16.56 0.96 -5.05
N GLU A 78 17.21 2.13 -4.94
CA GLU A 78 18.63 2.18 -4.57
C GLU A 78 18.84 1.68 -3.14
N ILE A 79 18.05 2.21 -2.20
CA ILE A 79 18.14 1.89 -0.76
C ILE A 79 17.95 0.39 -0.54
N MET A 80 16.87 -0.18 -1.08
CA MET A 80 16.54 -1.59 -0.86
C MET A 80 17.53 -2.54 -1.52
N LYS A 81 18.05 -2.20 -2.72
CA LYS A 81 19.10 -3.01 -3.36
C LYS A 81 20.40 -2.98 -2.54
N LYS A 82 20.81 -1.82 -2.01
CA LYS A 82 21.98 -1.73 -1.12
C LYS A 82 21.77 -2.54 0.16
N ALA A 83 20.60 -2.45 0.77
CA ALA A 83 20.25 -3.18 1.98
C ALA A 83 20.26 -4.70 1.79
N ALA A 84 19.66 -5.20 0.71
CA ALA A 84 19.68 -6.61 0.38
C ALA A 84 21.12 -7.11 0.17
N LYS A 85 21.97 -6.38 -0.57
CA LYS A 85 23.39 -6.72 -0.76
C LYS A 85 24.18 -6.75 0.54
N ALA A 86 23.81 -5.91 1.51
CA ALA A 86 24.39 -5.89 2.85
C ALA A 86 23.79 -6.95 3.80
N GLY A 87 22.90 -7.82 3.30
CA GLY A 87 22.27 -8.88 4.08
C GLY A 87 21.22 -8.38 5.08
N LYS A 88 20.68 -7.17 4.90
CA LYS A 88 19.67 -6.59 5.80
C LYS A 88 18.27 -6.97 5.36
N HIS A 89 17.44 -7.38 6.32
CA HIS A 89 16.01 -7.59 6.09
C HIS A 89 15.32 -6.26 5.78
N ILE A 90 14.21 -6.29 5.03
CA ILE A 90 13.58 -5.06 4.52
C ILE A 90 12.08 -5.04 4.82
N PHE A 91 11.64 -4.00 5.52
CA PHE A 91 10.24 -3.57 5.48
C PHE A 91 10.17 -2.27 4.68
N THR A 92 9.18 -2.13 3.80
CA THR A 92 8.97 -0.88 3.05
C THR A 92 7.53 -0.40 3.12
N GLU A 93 7.38 0.91 3.12
CA GLU A 93 6.11 1.54 2.79
C GLU A 93 5.75 1.35 1.31
N LYS A 94 4.46 1.46 0.97
CA LYS A 94 3.97 1.46 -0.41
C LYS A 94 4.26 2.81 -1.11
N ALA A 95 4.43 2.86 -2.43
CA ALA A 95 4.67 1.74 -3.34
C ALA A 95 6.12 1.22 -3.21
N MET A 96 6.38 0.01 -3.72
CA MET A 96 7.70 -0.60 -3.61
C MET A 96 8.77 0.19 -4.38
N ALA A 97 8.46 0.62 -5.61
CA ALA A 97 9.27 1.52 -6.42
C ALA A 97 8.37 2.24 -7.44
N LEU A 98 8.95 3.11 -8.27
CA LEU A 98 8.22 3.86 -9.30
C LEU A 98 7.86 3.01 -10.52
N THR A 99 8.69 2.02 -10.85
CA THR A 99 8.50 1.16 -12.02
C THR A 99 8.50 -0.33 -11.64
N LYS A 100 7.80 -1.14 -12.44
CA LYS A 100 7.81 -2.60 -12.32
C LYS A 100 9.23 -3.13 -12.44
N LYS A 101 10.01 -2.58 -13.38
CA LYS A 101 11.41 -2.97 -13.60
C LYS A 101 12.26 -2.79 -12.34
N GLU A 102 12.14 -1.65 -11.66
CA GLU A 102 12.84 -1.44 -10.39
C GLU A 102 12.40 -2.43 -9.30
N CYS A 103 11.10 -2.77 -9.24
CA CYS A 103 10.60 -3.80 -8.33
C CYS A 103 11.19 -5.19 -8.62
N GLU A 104 11.34 -5.55 -9.90
CA GLU A 104 11.99 -6.79 -10.33
C GLU A 104 13.47 -6.82 -9.92
N GLU A 105 14.20 -5.72 -10.11
CA GLU A 105 15.60 -5.60 -9.67
C GLU A 105 15.74 -5.72 -8.15
N ILE A 106 14.86 -5.08 -7.36
CA ILE A 106 14.85 -5.23 -5.90
C ILE A 106 14.54 -6.68 -5.50
N THR A 107 13.53 -7.29 -6.13
CA THR A 107 13.12 -8.68 -5.87
C THR A 107 14.26 -9.66 -6.16
N GLU A 108 15.03 -9.43 -7.22
CA GLU A 108 16.19 -10.24 -7.56
C GLU A 108 17.27 -10.16 -6.47
N GLU A 109 17.60 -8.95 -6.00
CA GLU A 109 18.60 -8.77 -4.94
C GLU A 109 18.14 -9.37 -3.59
N ILE A 110 16.86 -9.24 -3.25
CA ILE A 110 16.26 -9.91 -2.07
C ILE A 110 16.44 -11.42 -2.15
N LYS A 111 16.12 -12.02 -3.32
CA LYS A 111 16.25 -13.46 -3.55
C LYS A 111 17.72 -13.92 -3.48
N LYS A 112 18.64 -13.18 -4.09
CA LYS A 112 20.09 -13.47 -4.04
C LYS A 112 20.64 -13.44 -2.62
N ALA A 113 20.22 -12.45 -1.83
CA ALA A 113 20.68 -12.28 -0.46
C ALA A 113 19.99 -13.24 0.54
N GLY A 114 18.83 -13.80 0.17
CA GLY A 114 18.03 -14.65 1.07
C GLY A 114 17.41 -13.88 2.24
N VAL A 115 17.27 -12.55 2.12
CA VAL A 115 16.70 -11.70 3.18
C VAL A 115 15.18 -11.73 3.16
N LYS A 116 14.55 -11.60 4.34
CA LYS A 116 13.10 -11.42 4.45
C LYS A 116 12.68 -10.00 4.04
N PHE A 117 11.59 -9.93 3.30
CA PHE A 117 10.99 -8.69 2.82
C PHE A 117 9.51 -8.63 3.18
N ALA A 118 9.00 -7.46 3.55
CA ALA A 118 7.57 -7.18 3.57
C ALA A 118 7.25 -5.76 3.08
N ILE A 119 6.08 -5.60 2.45
CA ILE A 119 5.51 -4.30 2.08
C ILE A 119 4.23 -4.02 2.88
N SER A 120 4.02 -2.74 3.21
CA SER A 120 2.82 -2.32 3.95
C SER A 120 1.56 -2.26 3.09
N PHE A 121 0.64 -3.22 3.28
CA PHE A 121 -0.71 -3.22 2.69
C PHE A 121 -1.80 -3.18 3.78
N PRO A 122 -1.97 -2.07 4.52
CA PRO A 122 -2.84 -2.01 5.68
C PRO A 122 -4.31 -2.30 5.34
N ALA A 123 -4.80 -1.89 4.16
CA ALA A 123 -6.18 -2.19 3.79
C ALA A 123 -6.46 -3.69 3.58
N ARG A 124 -5.44 -4.55 3.42
CA ARG A 124 -5.61 -6.01 3.40
C ARG A 124 -5.65 -6.64 4.79
N THR A 125 -5.45 -5.85 5.85
CA THR A 125 -5.53 -6.32 7.23
C THR A 125 -6.76 -5.80 7.97
N THR A 126 -7.55 -4.91 7.37
CA THR A 126 -8.72 -4.31 8.03
C THR A 126 -9.93 -5.26 8.01
N PRO A 127 -10.69 -5.36 9.12
CA PRO A 127 -11.90 -6.18 9.24
C PRO A 127 -12.89 -6.01 8.08
N VAL A 128 -13.11 -4.77 7.63
CA VAL A 128 -14.05 -4.44 6.55
C VAL A 128 -13.64 -5.10 5.22
N ASN A 129 -12.37 -5.00 4.83
CA ASN A 129 -11.92 -5.59 3.56
C ASN A 129 -11.77 -7.11 3.66
N LEU A 130 -11.46 -7.63 4.85
CA LEU A 130 -11.51 -9.07 5.12
C LEU A 130 -12.95 -9.60 5.00
N TYR A 131 -13.94 -8.83 5.45
CA TYR A 131 -15.35 -9.16 5.27
C TYR A 131 -15.74 -9.19 3.79
N VAL A 132 -15.36 -8.17 3.01
CA VAL A 132 -15.55 -8.15 1.54
C VAL A 132 -15.01 -9.42 0.91
N LYS A 133 -13.76 -9.79 1.21
CA LYS A 133 -13.15 -11.01 0.68
C LYS A 133 -13.90 -12.26 1.11
N SER A 134 -14.31 -12.36 2.38
CA SER A 134 -15.04 -13.51 2.90
C SER A 134 -16.41 -13.71 2.23
N VAL A 135 -17.14 -12.62 1.95
CA VAL A 135 -18.43 -12.65 1.25
C VAL A 135 -18.28 -13.18 -0.17
N ILE A 136 -17.22 -12.75 -0.86
CA ILE A 136 -16.91 -13.18 -2.22
C ILE A 136 -16.45 -14.65 -2.22
N ASP A 137 -15.57 -15.03 -1.29
CA ASP A 137 -15.05 -16.41 -1.19
C ASP A 137 -16.11 -17.42 -0.78
N ALA A 138 -17.11 -16.99 0.00
CA ALA A 138 -18.28 -17.78 0.33
C ALA A 138 -19.28 -17.91 -0.83
N GLY A 139 -19.08 -17.19 -1.94
CA GLY A 139 -19.95 -17.22 -3.11
C GLY A 139 -21.28 -16.48 -2.94
N LEU A 140 -21.43 -15.66 -1.87
CA LEU A 140 -22.70 -15.00 -1.55
C LEU A 140 -23.13 -13.99 -2.61
N VAL A 141 -22.19 -13.36 -3.31
CA VAL A 141 -22.49 -12.46 -4.44
C VAL A 141 -22.44 -13.16 -5.80
N GLY A 142 -22.13 -14.46 -5.84
CA GLY A 142 -21.94 -15.19 -7.10
C GLY A 142 -20.69 -14.75 -7.85
N LYS A 143 -20.78 -14.64 -9.18
CA LYS A 143 -19.68 -14.13 -10.01
C LYS A 143 -19.66 -12.61 -9.97
N VAL A 144 -18.62 -12.03 -9.37
CA VAL A 144 -18.41 -10.58 -9.37
C VAL A 144 -18.24 -10.09 -10.81
N ASN A 145 -19.03 -9.09 -11.21
CA ASN A 145 -18.97 -8.48 -12.53
C ASN A 145 -18.51 -7.01 -12.48
N LEU A 146 -18.78 -6.30 -11.38
CA LEU A 146 -18.35 -4.93 -11.17
C LEU A 146 -17.86 -4.73 -9.74
N LEU A 147 -16.69 -4.11 -9.60
CA LEU A 147 -16.12 -3.64 -8.35
C LEU A 147 -15.93 -2.12 -8.44
N ARG A 148 -16.26 -1.38 -7.39
CA ARG A 148 -15.92 0.03 -7.28
C ARG A 148 -15.27 0.32 -5.94
N ILE A 149 -14.15 1.03 -5.95
CA ILE A 149 -13.48 1.47 -4.73
C ILE A 149 -13.12 2.94 -4.87
N ARG A 150 -13.52 3.73 -3.87
CA ARG A 150 -13.17 5.15 -3.77
C ARG A 150 -12.33 5.41 -2.54
N ASN A 151 -11.26 6.17 -2.72
CA ASN A 151 -10.41 6.63 -1.63
C ASN A 151 -10.00 8.08 -1.85
N GLY A 152 -10.38 8.98 -0.96
CA GLY A 152 -10.09 10.40 -1.15
C GLY A 152 -10.07 11.19 0.14
N HIS A 153 -9.42 12.34 0.09
CA HIS A 153 -9.42 13.33 1.14
C HIS A 153 -9.16 14.72 0.55
N ASP A 154 -8.98 15.73 1.38
CA ASP A 154 -8.86 17.14 0.99
C ASP A 154 -7.49 17.77 1.32
N GLY A 155 -6.48 16.92 1.54
CA GLY A 155 -5.11 17.34 1.88
C GLY A 155 -4.48 18.36 0.97
N ALA A 156 -4.76 18.30 -0.35
CA ALA A 156 -4.27 19.29 -1.29
C ALA A 156 -5.01 20.64 -1.21
N LEU A 157 -6.31 20.63 -0.86
CA LEU A 157 -7.10 21.86 -0.69
C LEU A 157 -6.83 22.56 0.64
N HIS A 158 -6.63 21.79 1.71
CA HIS A 158 -6.46 22.33 3.06
C HIS A 158 -4.99 22.35 3.54
N ASN A 159 -4.05 22.02 2.66
CA ASN A 159 -2.59 22.13 2.89
C ASN A 159 -2.09 21.45 4.17
N TRP A 160 -2.69 20.30 4.53
CA TRP A 160 -2.19 19.47 5.62
C TRP A 160 -1.26 18.35 5.15
N LEU A 161 -1.17 18.13 3.82
CA LEU A 161 -0.10 17.33 3.23
C LEU A 161 1.18 18.17 3.08
N PRO A 162 2.37 17.60 3.30
CA PRO A 162 3.63 18.31 3.11
C PRO A 162 3.86 18.74 1.66
N GLU A 163 4.36 19.96 1.43
CA GLU A 163 4.53 20.50 0.08
C GLU A 163 5.48 19.65 -0.81
N TYR A 164 6.46 18.97 -0.20
CA TYR A 164 7.40 18.10 -0.91
C TYR A 164 6.76 16.83 -1.49
N TRP A 165 5.51 16.50 -1.13
CA TRP A 165 4.76 15.39 -1.77
C TRP A 165 4.30 15.73 -3.18
N TYR A 166 4.21 17.01 -3.52
CA TYR A 166 3.81 17.45 -4.85
C TYR A 166 4.99 17.51 -5.84
N ASP A 167 6.17 17.08 -5.42
CA ASP A 167 7.34 16.91 -6.28
C ASP A 167 7.28 15.54 -6.98
N GLU A 168 6.85 15.52 -8.25
CA GLU A 168 6.73 14.30 -9.06
C GLU A 168 8.05 13.52 -9.10
N SER A 169 9.21 14.20 -9.08
CA SER A 169 10.52 13.54 -9.14
C SER A 169 10.86 12.74 -7.87
N LYS A 170 10.17 13.03 -6.75
CA LYS A 170 10.35 12.36 -5.46
C LYS A 170 9.25 11.34 -5.20
N ALA A 171 8.00 11.78 -5.33
CA ALA A 171 6.83 10.96 -5.02
C ALA A 171 6.48 9.98 -6.15
N GLY A 172 6.76 10.35 -7.40
CA GLY A 172 6.32 9.63 -8.61
C GLY A 172 4.95 10.04 -9.14
N GLY A 173 4.16 10.74 -8.32
CA GLY A 173 2.83 11.23 -8.66
C GLY A 173 2.03 11.58 -7.42
N GLY A 174 0.74 11.87 -7.59
CA GLY A 174 -0.13 12.44 -6.57
C GLY A 174 -1.17 11.43 -6.07
N ALA A 175 -2.45 11.74 -6.32
CA ALA A 175 -3.59 10.97 -5.82
C ALA A 175 -3.54 9.47 -6.17
N MET A 176 -3.02 9.12 -7.35
CA MET A 176 -2.93 7.73 -7.79
C MET A 176 -1.77 7.02 -7.08
N MET A 177 -0.59 7.64 -6.99
CA MET A 177 0.56 7.04 -6.33
C MET A 177 0.35 6.88 -4.81
N ASP A 178 -0.20 7.88 -4.13
CA ASP A 178 -0.39 7.82 -2.68
C ASP A 178 -1.63 7.00 -2.28
N LEU A 179 -2.82 7.48 -2.65
CA LEU A 179 -4.09 6.90 -2.22
C LEU A 179 -4.50 5.71 -3.08
N GLY A 180 -4.14 5.73 -4.37
CA GLY A 180 -4.52 4.72 -5.36
C GLY A 180 -3.86 3.37 -5.12
N CYS A 181 -2.77 3.32 -4.35
CA CYS A 181 -2.18 2.07 -3.88
C CYS A 181 -3.24 1.13 -3.27
N HIS A 182 -4.06 1.64 -2.36
CA HIS A 182 -5.06 0.86 -1.62
C HIS A 182 -6.10 0.18 -2.53
N PRO A 183 -6.88 0.91 -3.33
CA PRO A 183 -7.84 0.29 -4.23
C PRO A 183 -7.20 -0.58 -5.31
N MET A 184 -5.99 -0.26 -5.79
CA MET A 184 -5.30 -1.08 -6.79
C MET A 184 -4.98 -2.47 -6.28
N TYR A 185 -4.26 -2.61 -5.16
CA TYR A 185 -3.98 -3.95 -4.63
C TYR A 185 -5.25 -4.66 -4.14
N LEU A 186 -6.27 -3.93 -3.66
CA LEU A 186 -7.54 -4.54 -3.25
C LEU A 186 -8.27 -5.13 -4.45
N SER A 187 -8.34 -4.40 -5.56
CA SER A 187 -8.99 -4.89 -6.79
C SER A 187 -8.33 -6.16 -7.34
N SER A 188 -7.00 -6.23 -7.39
CA SER A 188 -6.32 -7.45 -7.82
C SER A 188 -6.45 -8.58 -6.82
N TRP A 189 -6.46 -8.30 -5.51
CA TRP A 189 -6.70 -9.32 -4.50
C TRP A 189 -8.12 -9.90 -4.56
N ILE A 190 -9.11 -9.09 -4.94
CA ILE A 190 -10.52 -9.48 -5.05
C ILE A 190 -10.84 -10.16 -6.38
N LEU A 191 -10.39 -9.59 -7.50
CA LEU A 191 -10.78 -10.00 -8.86
C LEU A 191 -9.72 -10.86 -9.57
N GLY A 192 -8.50 -10.92 -9.04
CA GLY A 192 -7.41 -11.71 -9.60
C GLY A 192 -6.55 -10.91 -10.59
N LYS A 193 -6.26 -11.52 -11.74
CA LYS A 193 -5.27 -11.02 -12.69
C LYS A 193 -5.86 -9.95 -13.63
N PRO A 194 -5.29 -8.73 -13.68
CA PRO A 194 -5.73 -7.69 -14.59
C PRO A 194 -5.31 -8.02 -16.04
N VAL A 195 -6.07 -7.51 -17.01
CA VAL A 195 -5.87 -7.71 -18.46
C VAL A 195 -5.52 -6.39 -19.13
N ARG A 196 -6.26 -5.32 -18.82
CA ARG A 196 -5.98 -3.97 -19.31
C ARG A 196 -6.54 -2.89 -18.41
N ILE A 197 -5.96 -1.70 -18.49
CA ILE A 197 -6.37 -0.50 -17.75
C ILE A 197 -6.54 0.71 -18.68
N SER A 198 -7.53 1.55 -18.38
CA SER A 198 -7.71 2.89 -18.96
C SER A 198 -7.84 3.92 -17.84
N SER A 199 -7.11 5.02 -17.92
CA SER A 199 -6.99 5.99 -16.82
C SER A 199 -7.15 7.44 -17.27
N MET A 200 -7.81 8.23 -16.43
CA MET A 200 -7.96 9.68 -16.58
C MET A 200 -7.63 10.38 -15.27
N PHE A 201 -6.63 11.26 -15.29
CA PHE A 201 -6.23 12.07 -14.15
C PHE A 201 -6.56 13.55 -14.39
N SER A 202 -6.70 14.31 -13.31
CA SER A 202 -6.86 15.76 -13.37
C SER A 202 -5.95 16.48 -12.39
N TYR A 203 -5.55 17.70 -12.76
CA TYR A 203 -4.65 18.59 -12.03
C TYR A 203 -5.46 19.84 -11.68
N PHE A 204 -6.31 19.73 -10.67
CA PHE A 204 -7.24 20.78 -10.27
C PHE A 204 -6.55 21.94 -9.55
N THR A 205 -5.50 21.68 -8.78
CA THR A 205 -4.76 22.70 -8.04
C THR A 205 -3.57 23.26 -8.82
N ASP A 206 -3.41 22.92 -10.10
CA ASP A 206 -2.27 23.30 -10.95
C ASP A 206 -0.89 22.92 -10.38
N ARG A 207 -0.84 21.92 -9.47
CA ARG A 207 0.42 21.36 -8.93
C ARG A 207 1.02 20.37 -9.93
N ALA A 208 2.29 19.99 -9.72
CA ALA A 208 3.01 19.10 -10.63
C ALA A 208 2.50 17.65 -10.63
N VAL A 209 1.73 17.24 -9.62
CA VAL A 209 1.15 15.90 -9.50
C VAL A 209 -0.38 15.96 -9.58
N GLU A 210 -0.99 14.85 -9.97
CA GLU A 210 -2.44 14.78 -10.16
C GLU A 210 -3.22 14.81 -8.84
N ASP A 211 -4.34 15.53 -8.85
CA ASP A 211 -5.24 15.67 -7.70
C ASP A 211 -6.34 14.62 -7.69
N ASN A 212 -6.78 14.18 -8.87
CA ASN A 212 -7.81 13.16 -9.00
C ASN A 212 -7.37 12.10 -9.99
N SER A 213 -7.77 10.86 -9.74
CA SER A 213 -7.62 9.76 -10.67
C SER A 213 -8.90 8.95 -10.80
N VAL A 214 -9.20 8.51 -12.03
CA VAL A 214 -10.20 7.49 -12.30
C VAL A 214 -9.59 6.44 -13.21
N CYS A 215 -9.61 5.19 -12.79
CA CYS A 215 -9.11 4.06 -13.56
C CYS A 215 -10.20 3.01 -13.75
N THR A 216 -10.32 2.47 -14.96
CA THR A 216 -11.12 1.26 -15.24
C THR A 216 -10.19 0.11 -15.59
N ILE A 217 -10.40 -1.06 -14.97
CA ILE A 217 -9.54 -2.23 -15.13
C ILE A 217 -10.39 -3.44 -15.48
N GLU A 218 -10.05 -4.13 -16.58
CA GLU A 218 -10.64 -5.43 -16.92
C GLU A 218 -9.76 -6.55 -16.36
N PHE A 219 -10.37 -7.62 -15.84
CA PHE A 219 -9.70 -8.78 -15.28
C PHE A 219 -9.95 -10.05 -16.11
N GLU A 220 -9.13 -11.10 -15.97
CA GLU A 220 -9.26 -12.35 -16.74
C GLU A 220 -10.62 -13.06 -16.52
N ASN A 221 -11.24 -12.83 -15.36
CA ASN A 221 -12.58 -13.32 -15.04
C ASN A 221 -13.71 -12.49 -15.68
N LYS A 222 -13.37 -11.51 -16.53
CA LYS A 222 -14.27 -10.56 -17.22
C LYS A 222 -14.95 -9.53 -16.31
N ALA A 223 -14.56 -9.46 -15.03
CA ALA A 223 -15.01 -8.38 -14.15
C ALA A 223 -14.33 -7.06 -14.52
N VAL A 224 -15.01 -5.96 -14.23
CA VAL A 224 -14.45 -4.61 -14.35
C VAL A 224 -14.33 -3.98 -12.97
N ALA A 225 -13.21 -3.33 -12.67
CA ALA A 225 -13.08 -2.46 -11.51
C ALA A 225 -13.09 -0.99 -11.92
N ILE A 226 -13.70 -0.14 -11.10
CA ILE A 226 -13.64 1.33 -11.17
C ILE A 226 -12.94 1.81 -9.90
N ILE A 227 -11.77 2.43 -10.08
CA ILE A 227 -10.97 2.98 -9.00
C ILE A 227 -11.00 4.49 -9.07
N GLU A 228 -11.37 5.14 -7.97
CA GLU A 228 -11.45 6.60 -7.87
C GLU A 228 -10.57 7.09 -6.72
N THR A 229 -9.65 8.02 -6.98
CA THR A 229 -8.92 8.70 -5.92
C THR A 229 -8.90 10.22 -6.05
N SER A 230 -8.78 10.89 -4.90
CA SER A 230 -8.78 12.36 -4.84
C SER A 230 -8.00 12.91 -3.64
N LEU A 231 -7.16 13.92 -3.88
CA LEU A 231 -6.54 14.76 -2.84
C LEU A 231 -7.33 16.06 -2.60
N VAL A 232 -8.41 16.28 -3.34
CA VAL A 232 -9.20 17.52 -3.36
C VAL A 232 -10.69 17.30 -3.05
N THR A 233 -11.05 16.18 -2.43
CA THR A 233 -12.45 15.89 -2.08
C THR A 233 -12.65 15.96 -0.57
N TYR A 234 -13.45 16.95 -0.14
CA TYR A 234 -13.81 17.16 1.26
C TYR A 234 -14.60 15.98 1.82
N LYS A 235 -14.06 15.35 2.88
CA LYS A 235 -14.70 14.23 3.60
C LYS A 235 -15.24 13.13 2.68
N THR A 236 -14.37 12.58 1.83
CA THR A 236 -14.75 11.43 1.01
C THR A 236 -15.00 10.22 1.92
N PRO A 237 -16.19 9.58 1.86
CA PRO A 237 -16.41 8.35 2.59
C PRO A 237 -15.56 7.22 1.99
N SER A 238 -15.11 6.29 2.84
CA SER A 238 -14.51 5.05 2.35
C SER A 238 -15.62 4.23 1.69
N MET A 239 -15.48 3.91 0.40
CA MET A 239 -16.51 3.21 -0.34
C MET A 239 -15.96 1.98 -1.04
N VAL A 240 -16.62 0.84 -0.83
CA VAL A 240 -16.39 -0.41 -1.55
C VAL A 240 -17.74 -0.95 -2.00
N GLU A 241 -17.91 -1.13 -3.30
CA GLU A 241 -19.12 -1.69 -3.90
C GLU A 241 -18.75 -2.93 -4.71
N VAL A 242 -19.40 -4.05 -4.42
CA VAL A 242 -19.23 -5.33 -5.12
C VAL A 242 -20.57 -5.75 -5.68
N TYR A 243 -20.63 -5.92 -6.99
CA TYR A 243 -21.81 -6.39 -7.69
C TYR A 243 -21.50 -7.72 -8.36
N GLY A 244 -22.29 -8.73 -8.05
CA GLY A 244 -22.18 -10.04 -8.66
C GLY A 244 -23.51 -10.55 -9.21
N THR A 245 -23.50 -11.76 -9.76
CA THR A 245 -24.68 -12.39 -10.37
C THR A 245 -25.80 -12.69 -9.39
N ASP A 246 -25.45 -12.89 -8.11
CA ASP A 246 -26.35 -13.43 -7.10
C ASP A 246 -26.55 -12.47 -5.91
N GLY A 247 -25.78 -11.39 -5.84
CA GLY A 247 -25.89 -10.44 -4.75
C GLY A 247 -25.04 -9.18 -4.92
N THR A 248 -25.22 -8.27 -3.98
CA THR A 248 -24.56 -6.97 -3.92
C THR A 248 -24.08 -6.68 -2.50
N LEU A 249 -22.84 -6.22 -2.38
CA LEU A 249 -22.27 -5.71 -1.14
C LEU A 249 -21.90 -4.24 -1.35
N VAL A 250 -22.45 -3.34 -0.53
CA VAL A 250 -22.09 -1.92 -0.51
C VAL A 250 -21.63 -1.56 0.88
N ILE A 251 -20.45 -0.94 0.95
CA ILE A 251 -19.86 -0.43 2.18
C ILE A 251 -19.61 1.06 1.98
N CYS A 252 -20.09 1.86 2.92
CA CYS A 252 -19.85 3.29 3.00
C CYS A 252 -19.53 3.63 4.46
N ASP A 253 -18.27 3.92 4.73
CA ASP A 253 -17.71 4.02 6.09
C ASP A 253 -18.09 2.77 6.92
N ASP A 254 -18.76 2.95 8.06
CA ASP A 254 -19.20 1.86 8.94
C ASP A 254 -20.53 1.22 8.49
N ASN A 255 -21.19 1.76 7.45
CA ASN A 255 -22.45 1.24 6.94
C ASN A 255 -22.22 0.13 5.92
N ILE A 256 -22.43 -1.11 6.35
CA ILE A 256 -22.26 -2.32 5.53
C ILE A 256 -23.63 -2.88 5.17
N ARG A 257 -23.87 -3.08 3.88
CA ARG A 257 -25.14 -3.59 3.33
C ARG A 257 -24.88 -4.71 2.34
N LEU A 258 -25.30 -5.91 2.68
CA LEU A 258 -25.24 -7.10 1.84
C LEU A 258 -26.66 -7.55 1.48
N THR A 259 -26.88 -7.92 0.23
CA THR A 259 -28.10 -8.62 -0.21
C THR A 259 -27.71 -9.72 -1.18
N SER A 260 -28.38 -10.86 -1.12
CA SER A 260 -28.08 -12.01 -1.96
C SER A 260 -29.30 -12.92 -2.10
N ASN A 261 -29.48 -13.52 -3.28
CA ASN A 261 -30.50 -14.56 -3.51
C ASN A 261 -30.23 -15.85 -2.71
N GLN A 262 -29.03 -16.00 -2.14
CA GLN A 262 -28.65 -17.14 -1.29
C GLN A 262 -29.08 -16.96 0.18
N MET A 263 -29.61 -15.79 0.56
CA MET A 263 -30.08 -15.51 1.93
C MET A 263 -31.50 -16.05 2.22
N GLY A 264 -32.06 -16.83 1.29
CA GLY A 264 -33.41 -17.39 1.36
C GLY A 264 -34.43 -16.54 0.60
N GLU A 265 -35.40 -17.19 -0.05
CA GLU A 265 -36.37 -16.54 -0.95
C GLU A 265 -37.23 -15.46 -0.28
N GLU A 266 -37.39 -15.52 1.04
CA GLU A 266 -38.16 -14.55 1.82
C GLU A 266 -37.37 -13.28 2.18
N PHE A 267 -36.03 -13.32 2.11
CA PHE A 267 -35.18 -12.19 2.44
C PHE A 267 -35.02 -11.25 1.23
N LYS A 268 -35.78 -10.14 1.24
CA LYS A 268 -35.72 -9.09 0.20
C LYS A 268 -34.99 -7.82 0.64
N GLY A 269 -34.32 -7.88 1.78
CA GLY A 269 -33.73 -6.71 2.46
C GLY A 269 -32.23 -6.57 2.26
N TRP A 270 -31.65 -5.70 3.07
CA TRP A 270 -30.22 -5.55 3.25
C TRP A 270 -29.84 -6.07 4.63
N LEU A 271 -28.80 -6.89 4.67
CA LEU A 271 -28.18 -7.36 5.90
C LEU A 271 -27.01 -6.44 6.24
N THR A 272 -26.96 -6.01 7.50
CA THR A 272 -25.74 -5.46 8.11
C THR A 272 -25.17 -6.54 9.03
N PRO A 273 -23.89 -6.92 8.88
CA PRO A 273 -23.30 -7.97 9.71
C PRO A 273 -23.19 -7.50 11.17
N ASP A 274 -23.56 -8.36 12.11
CA ASP A 274 -23.42 -8.08 13.55
C ASP A 274 -21.95 -8.08 14.00
N LYS A 275 -21.09 -8.80 13.28
CA LYS A 275 -19.66 -8.93 13.59
C LYS A 275 -18.83 -9.01 12.32
N LEU A 276 -17.71 -8.28 12.32
CA LEU A 276 -16.68 -8.37 11.29
C LEU A 276 -15.58 -9.37 11.67
N PRO A 277 -14.82 -9.89 10.68
CA PRO A 277 -13.62 -10.68 10.93
C PRO A 277 -12.63 -9.92 11.82
N GLU A 278 -11.82 -10.66 12.58
CA GLU A 278 -10.72 -10.05 13.31
C GLU A 278 -9.67 -9.48 12.34
N ALA A 279 -9.05 -8.37 12.73
CA ALA A 279 -7.99 -7.77 11.94
C ALA A 279 -6.80 -8.74 11.82
N LEU A 280 -6.20 -8.83 10.64
CA LEU A 280 -4.94 -9.56 10.49
C LEU A 280 -3.80 -8.78 11.17
N PRO A 281 -2.72 -9.47 11.59
CA PRO A 281 -1.52 -8.80 12.04
C PRO A 281 -1.00 -7.81 10.98
N HIS A 282 -0.60 -6.62 11.44
CA HIS A 282 0.00 -5.61 10.57
C HIS A 282 1.21 -6.19 9.82
N ALA A 283 1.46 -5.74 8.59
CA ALA A 283 2.57 -6.19 7.75
C ALA A 283 3.93 -6.14 8.49
N LEU A 284 4.14 -5.08 9.29
CA LEU A 284 5.33 -4.91 10.13
C LEU A 284 5.48 -6.03 11.17
N ARG A 285 4.39 -6.45 11.81
CA ARG A 285 4.40 -7.59 12.74
C ARG A 285 4.73 -8.89 12.01
N GLN A 286 4.12 -9.11 10.84
CA GLN A 286 4.42 -10.28 10.01
C GLN A 286 5.89 -10.32 9.60
N TRP A 287 6.48 -9.16 9.28
CA TRP A 287 7.90 -9.05 8.93
C TRP A 287 8.82 -9.43 10.08
N VAL A 288 8.60 -8.87 11.28
CA VAL A 288 9.39 -9.24 12.47
C VAL A 288 9.26 -10.74 12.77
N ASP A 289 8.04 -11.26 12.67
CA ASP A 289 7.75 -12.68 12.86
C ASP A 289 8.44 -13.59 11.82
N GLY A 290 8.48 -13.16 10.57
CA GLY A 290 9.14 -13.88 9.49
C GLY A 290 10.66 -13.86 9.60
N VAL A 291 11.25 -12.79 10.16
CA VAL A 291 12.69 -12.71 10.45
C VAL A 291 13.07 -13.60 11.63
N LEU A 292 12.39 -13.44 12.76
CA LEU A 292 12.82 -14.07 14.01
C LEU A 292 12.40 -15.54 14.13
N TYR A 293 11.28 -15.91 13.51
CA TYR A 293 10.62 -17.20 13.74
C TYR A 293 10.26 -17.93 12.45
N ASP A 294 10.71 -17.44 11.30
CA ASP A 294 10.43 -18.01 9.97
C ASP A 294 8.92 -18.21 9.68
N LYS A 295 8.07 -17.35 10.25
CA LYS A 295 6.63 -17.36 9.96
C LYS A 295 6.32 -16.79 8.57
N PRO A 296 5.19 -17.17 7.95
CA PRO A 296 4.79 -16.64 6.65
C PRO A 296 4.60 -15.12 6.64
N ILE A 297 5.06 -14.48 5.56
CA ILE A 297 4.83 -13.07 5.26
C ILE A 297 3.88 -13.02 4.06
N VAL A 298 2.68 -12.43 4.24
CA VAL A 298 1.64 -12.41 3.20
C VAL A 298 1.88 -11.32 2.14
N PHE A 299 2.58 -10.25 2.52
CA PHE A 299 2.82 -9.07 1.69
C PHE A 299 4.28 -9.01 1.28
N ASP A 300 4.67 -9.87 0.35
CA ASP A 300 6.04 -10.03 -0.12
C ASP A 300 6.40 -9.10 -1.29
N ALA A 301 7.60 -9.29 -1.86
CA ALA A 301 8.10 -8.48 -2.95
C ALA A 301 7.29 -8.68 -4.25
N GLU A 302 6.75 -9.88 -4.48
CA GLU A 302 5.88 -10.13 -5.63
C GLU A 302 4.58 -9.33 -5.52
N ALA A 303 4.01 -9.26 -4.31
CA ALA A 303 2.84 -8.43 -4.04
C ALA A 303 3.13 -6.93 -4.27
N GLY A 304 4.34 -6.47 -3.92
CA GLY A 304 4.85 -5.13 -4.23
C GLY A 304 4.97 -4.86 -5.73
N THR A 305 5.59 -5.78 -6.49
CA THR A 305 5.73 -5.67 -7.95
C THR A 305 4.38 -5.58 -8.66
N LYS A 306 3.41 -6.42 -8.28
CA LYS A 306 2.05 -6.40 -8.86
C LYS A 306 1.34 -5.08 -8.61
N LEU A 307 1.51 -4.49 -7.43
CA LEU A 307 0.97 -3.17 -7.15
C LEU A 307 1.63 -2.13 -8.04
N THR A 308 2.96 -2.07 -8.08
CA THR A 308 3.67 -1.05 -8.88
C THR A 308 3.35 -1.18 -10.37
N GLU A 309 3.18 -2.38 -10.89
CA GLU A 309 2.74 -2.60 -12.28
C GLU A 309 1.37 -1.96 -12.57
N LEU A 310 0.39 -2.09 -11.66
CA LEU A 310 -0.91 -1.42 -11.78
C LEU A 310 -0.78 0.12 -11.76
N LEU A 311 0.05 0.65 -10.85
CA LEU A 311 0.29 2.09 -10.75
C LEU A 311 0.96 2.64 -12.01
N GLU A 312 2.06 2.01 -12.44
CA GLU A 312 2.81 2.39 -13.63
C GLU A 312 1.92 2.35 -14.88
N ALA A 313 1.12 1.29 -15.05
CA ALA A 313 0.19 1.16 -16.16
C ALA A 313 -0.90 2.26 -16.14
N ALA A 314 -1.37 2.68 -14.96
CA ALA A 314 -2.31 3.79 -14.83
C ALA A 314 -1.70 5.11 -15.31
N TYR A 315 -0.45 5.42 -14.91
CA TYR A 315 0.26 6.60 -15.39
C TYR A 315 0.54 6.56 -16.90
N ILE A 316 0.98 5.42 -17.43
CA ILE A 316 1.20 5.23 -18.87
C ILE A 316 -0.12 5.47 -19.63
N SER A 317 -1.21 4.87 -19.17
CA SER A 317 -2.53 5.02 -19.79
C SER A 317 -2.97 6.48 -19.85
N HIS A 318 -2.82 7.21 -18.74
CA HIS A 318 -3.16 8.63 -18.69
C HIS A 318 -2.27 9.48 -19.60
N LYS A 319 -0.93 9.32 -19.49
CA LYS A 319 0.06 10.12 -20.23
C LYS A 319 -0.04 9.89 -21.74
N GLU A 320 -0.24 8.64 -22.16
CA GLU A 320 -0.30 8.25 -23.58
C GLU A 320 -1.72 8.24 -24.16
N ARG A 321 -2.75 8.49 -23.34
CA ARG A 321 -4.17 8.53 -23.72
C ARG A 321 -4.65 7.27 -24.44
N ARG A 322 -4.28 6.11 -23.91
CA ARG A 322 -4.64 4.79 -24.47
C ARG A 322 -4.84 3.74 -23.38
N GLU A 323 -5.39 2.60 -23.77
CA GLU A 323 -5.40 1.40 -22.92
C GLU A 323 -3.97 0.83 -22.79
N VAL A 324 -3.65 0.29 -21.62
CA VAL A 324 -2.40 -0.44 -21.34
C VAL A 324 -2.75 -1.87 -20.97
N PHE A 325 -2.09 -2.84 -21.59
CA PHE A 325 -2.27 -4.27 -21.33
C PHE A 325 -1.16 -4.77 -20.39
N PHE A 326 -1.51 -5.73 -19.54
CA PHE A 326 -0.61 -6.38 -18.58
C PHE A 326 0.03 -7.66 -19.16
#